data_AF-W1Y3T7-F1
#
_entry.id   AF-W1Y3T7-F1
#
_cell.length_a   1.000
_cell.length_b   1.000
_cell.length_c   1.000
_cell.angle_alpha   90.00
_cell.angle_beta   90.00
_cell.angle_gamma   90.00
#
_symmetry.space_group_name_H-M   'P 1'
#
loop_
_entity.id
_entity.type
_entity.pdbx_description
1 polymer ?
#
loop_
_entity_poly.entity_id
_entity_poly.type
_entity_poly.pdbx_seq_one_letter_code
_entity_poly.pdbx_strand_id
1 'polypeptide(L)'
;MAEGITRALAAEQHKDVTTVSAGLFAAYGAKPTEQAVEAVRSIADISNHESRPLTMELVNAADLIIGMTKDHKSVLLRQFP
;
A
#
# COMPACT_ATOMS: atom_id res chain seq x y z
N MET A 1 -3.55 -2.53 -4.64
CA MET A 1 -2.90 -2.45 -5.98
C MET A 1 -1.42 -2.06 -5.86
N ALA A 2 -1.08 -0.82 -5.49
CA ALA A 2 0.31 -0.32 -5.50
C ALA A 2 1.32 -1.23 -4.77
N GLU A 3 1.02 -1.63 -3.52
CA GLU A 3 1.87 -2.56 -2.74
C GLU A 3 2.20 -3.85 -3.51
N GLY A 4 1.17 -4.50 -4.07
CA GLY A 4 1.31 -5.76 -4.80
C GLY A 4 2.13 -5.61 -6.08
N ILE A 5 1.87 -4.55 -6.86
CA ILE A 5 2.64 -4.23 -8.07
C ILE A 5 4.11 -4.00 -7.71
N THR A 6 4.41 -3.14 -6.73
CA THR A 6 5.78 -2.83 -6.35
C THR A 6 6.49 -4.06 -5.81
N ARG A 7 5.81 -4.92 -5.04
CA ARG A 7 6.38 -6.19 -4.56
C ARG A 7 6.77 -7.11 -5.71
N ALA A 8 5.88 -7.31 -6.68
CA ALA A 8 6.13 -8.17 -7.83
C ALA A 8 7.32 -7.65 -8.67
N LEU A 9 7.33 -6.35 -8.97
CA LEU A 9 8.42 -5.74 -9.74
C LEU A 9 9.76 -5.76 -8.98
N ALA A 10 9.76 -5.54 -7.66
CA ALA A 10 10.97 -5.64 -6.86
C ALA A 10 11.55 -7.06 -6.87
N ALA A 11 10.70 -8.07 -6.77
CA ALA A 11 11.11 -9.47 -6.86
C ALA A 11 11.68 -9.82 -8.25
N GLU A 12 11.00 -9.40 -9.32
CA GLU A 12 11.46 -9.58 -10.71
C GLU A 12 12.83 -8.94 -10.95
N GLN A 13 13.06 -7.74 -10.39
CA GLN A 13 14.29 -6.97 -10.56
C GLN A 13 15.36 -7.30 -9.51
N HIS A 14 15.16 -8.34 -8.69
CA HIS A 14 16.05 -8.73 -7.59
C HIS A 14 16.44 -7.55 -6.67
N LYS A 15 15.47 -6.72 -6.33
CA LYS A 15 15.63 -5.59 -5.41
C LYS A 15 15.20 -5.99 -4.00
N ASP A 16 16.04 -5.68 -3.03
CA ASP A 16 15.72 -5.85 -1.62
C ASP A 16 14.85 -4.68 -1.15
N VAL A 17 13.54 -4.81 -1.35
CA VAL A 17 12.54 -3.80 -0.97
C VAL A 17 11.38 -4.48 -0.28
N THR A 18 11.11 -4.07 0.96
CA THR A 18 9.90 -4.46 1.68
C THR A 18 8.79 -3.47 1.39
N THR A 19 7.64 -3.97 0.92
CA THR A 19 6.49 -3.12 0.57
C THR A 19 5.29 -3.40 1.48
N VAL A 20 4.71 -2.31 1.97
CA VAL A 20 3.52 -2.29 2.80
C VAL A 20 2.60 -1.16 2.36
N SER A 21 1.28 -1.36 2.50
CA SER A 21 0.28 -0.30 2.36
C SER A 21 -0.60 -0.19 3.60
N ALA A 22 -1.14 1.01 3.78
CA ALA A 22 -2.12 1.35 4.80
C ALA A 22 -2.97 2.53 4.31
N GLY A 23 -4.19 2.65 4.82
CA GLY A 23 -5.12 3.73 4.45
C GLY A 23 -5.30 4.74 5.58
N LEU A 24 -5.45 6.02 5.22
CA LEU A 24 -5.73 7.09 6.19
C LEU A 24 -7.13 6.98 6.82
N PHE A 25 -8.05 6.34 6.10
CA PHE A 25 -9.45 6.16 6.52
C PHE A 25 -9.88 4.68 6.41
N ALA A 26 -8.92 3.76 6.40
CA ALA A 26 -9.19 2.35 6.21
C ALA A 26 -9.62 1.69 7.53
N ALA A 27 -10.68 0.88 7.47
CA ALA A 27 -10.92 -0.12 8.50
C ALA A 27 -9.97 -1.32 8.31
N TYR A 28 -9.89 -2.19 9.31
CA TYR A 28 -9.16 -3.45 9.20
C TYR A 28 -9.93 -4.49 8.38
N GLY A 29 -9.20 -5.30 7.61
CA GLY A 29 -9.68 -6.57 7.05
C GLY A 29 -10.52 -6.48 5.77
N ALA A 30 -10.75 -5.29 5.22
CA ALA A 30 -11.45 -5.17 3.95
C ALA A 30 -10.59 -5.75 2.82
N LYS A 31 -11.20 -6.61 1.99
CA LYS A 31 -10.55 -7.17 0.81
C LYS A 31 -10.56 -6.15 -0.34
N PRO A 32 -9.59 -6.25 -1.27
CA PRO A 32 -9.66 -5.50 -2.51
C PRO A 32 -10.94 -5.83 -3.27
N THR A 33 -11.41 -4.87 -4.06
CA THR A 33 -12.50 -5.13 -4.99
C THR A 33 -12.04 -6.08 -6.08
N GLU A 34 -12.96 -6.87 -6.64
CA GLU A 34 -12.66 -7.81 -7.73
C GLU A 34 -12.04 -7.09 -8.95
N GLN A 35 -12.51 -5.88 -9.23
CA GLN A 35 -12.00 -5.04 -10.31
C GLN A 35 -10.53 -4.65 -10.08
N ALA A 36 -10.15 -4.38 -8.83
CA ALA A 36 -8.77 -4.07 -8.50
C ALA A 36 -7.86 -5.31 -8.62
N VAL A 37 -8.36 -6.49 -8.26
CA VAL A 37 -7.65 -7.77 -8.47
C VAL A 37 -7.44 -8.01 -9.96
N GLU A 38 -8.50 -7.91 -10.75
CA GLU A 38 -8.44 -8.15 -12.19
C GLU A 38 -7.51 -7.15 -12.90
N ALA A 39 -7.60 -5.86 -12.55
CA ALA A 39 -6.82 -4.80 -13.18
C ALA A 39 -5.30 -5.01 -13.06
N VAL A 40 -4.84 -5.71 -12.03
CA VAL A 40 -3.40 -5.95 -11.80
C VAL A 40 -2.99 -7.42 -11.94
N ARG A 41 -3.91 -8.31 -12.30
CA ARG A 41 -3.70 -9.77 -12.29
C ARG A 41 -2.52 -10.22 -13.14
N SER A 42 -2.23 -9.54 -14.26
CA SER A 42 -1.09 -9.85 -15.12
C SER A 42 0.27 -9.55 -14.51
N ILE A 43 0.31 -8.79 -13.40
CA ILE A 43 1.53 -8.36 -12.71
C ILE A 43 1.61 -8.97 -11.31
N ALA A 44 0.50 -8.97 -10.56
CA ALA A 44 0.47 -9.44 -9.19
C ALA A 44 -0.91 -9.98 -8.80
N ASP A 45 -0.95 -11.04 -7.99
CA ASP A 45 -2.16 -11.45 -7.29
C ASP A 45 -2.29 -10.69 -5.97
N ILE A 46 -3.35 -9.89 -5.84
CA ILE A 46 -3.67 -9.13 -4.62
C ILE A 46 -4.91 -9.65 -3.90
N SER A 47 -5.48 -10.79 -4.30
CA SER A 47 -6.72 -11.35 -3.72
C SER A 47 -6.65 -11.53 -2.19
N ASN A 48 -5.46 -11.81 -1.66
CA ASN A 48 -5.22 -12.01 -0.23
C ASN A 48 -4.85 -10.74 0.53
N HIS A 49 -4.73 -9.59 -0.14
CA HIS A 49 -4.46 -8.32 0.53
C HIS A 49 -5.60 -7.98 1.51
N GLU A 50 -5.25 -7.30 2.60
CA GLU A 50 -6.22 -6.82 3.59
C GLU A 50 -5.93 -5.37 3.93
N SER A 51 -6.99 -4.57 4.01
CA SER A 51 -6.88 -3.19 4.43
C SER A 51 -6.48 -3.10 5.91
N ARG A 52 -5.71 -2.06 6.21
CA ARG A 52 -5.39 -1.64 7.59
C ARG A 52 -5.28 -0.12 7.65
N PRO A 53 -5.67 0.51 8.76
CA PRO A 53 -5.38 1.92 9.01
C PRO A 53 -3.87 2.15 9.10
N LEU A 54 -3.45 3.36 8.75
CA LEU A 54 -2.09 3.83 8.99
C LEU A 54 -1.86 4.05 10.49
N THR A 55 -0.68 3.67 10.99
CA THR A 55 -0.27 3.85 12.38
C THR A 55 1.10 4.52 12.44
N MET A 56 1.44 5.17 13.57
CA MET A 56 2.77 5.75 13.77
C MET A 56 3.89 4.70 13.72
N GLU A 57 3.61 3.46 14.12
CA GLU A 57 4.58 2.36 14.01
C GLU A 57 4.94 2.07 12.55
N LEU A 58 3.95 2.03 11.67
CA LEU A 58 4.19 1.85 10.22
C LEU A 58 4.93 3.05 9.62
N VAL A 59 4.64 4.27 10.09
CA VAL A 59 5.33 5.49 9.66
C VAL A 59 6.81 5.42 10.06
N ASN A 60 7.09 5.10 11.33
CA ASN A 60 8.46 5.04 11.85
C ASN A 60 9.29 3.89 11.26
N ALA A 61 8.64 2.82 10.80
CA ALA A 61 9.31 1.69 10.16
C ALA A 61 9.61 1.91 8.66
N ALA A 62 9.06 2.95 8.04
CA ALA A 62 9.19 3.17 6.60
C ALA A 62 10.32 4.15 6.26
N ASP A 63 11.22 3.75 5.36
CA ASP A 63 12.24 4.65 4.79
C ASP A 63 11.62 5.67 3.81
N LEU A 64 10.50 5.30 3.18
CA LEU A 64 9.79 6.13 2.20
C LEU A 64 8.28 5.89 2.27
N ILE A 65 7.53 6.98 2.36
CA ILE A 65 6.06 6.97 2.33
C ILE A 65 5.57 7.71 1.09
N ILE A 66 4.73 7.03 0.30
CA ILE A 66 4.17 7.59 -0.95
C ILE A 66 2.66 7.79 -0.79
N GLY A 67 2.23 9.05 -0.79
CA GLY A 67 0.81 9.41 -0.90
C GLY A 67 0.31 9.25 -2.34
N MET A 68 -0.81 8.55 -2.54
CA MET A 68 -1.36 8.32 -3.89
C MET A 68 -1.94 9.58 -4.55
N THR A 69 -2.35 10.57 -3.75
CA THR A 69 -2.88 11.84 -4.21
C THR A 69 -2.33 12.99 -3.37
N LYS A 70 -2.48 14.24 -3.85
CA LYS A 70 -2.12 15.44 -3.08
C LYS A 70 -2.91 15.52 -1.76
N ASP A 71 -4.18 15.10 -1.78
CA ASP A 71 -5.03 15.12 -0.59
C ASP A 71 -4.58 14.08 0.43
N HIS A 72 -4.23 12.87 0.00
CA HIS A 72 -3.63 11.87 0.89
C HIS A 72 -2.35 12.39 1.54
N LYS A 73 -1.44 13.00 0.75
CA LYS A 73 -0.22 13.60 1.30
C LYS A 73 -0.54 14.69 2.33
N SER A 74 -1.51 15.54 2.04
CA SER A 74 -1.90 16.65 2.92
C SER A 74 -2.47 16.17 4.24
N VAL A 75 -3.30 15.12 4.23
CA VAL A 75 -3.84 14.50 5.44
C VAL A 75 -2.74 13.79 6.23
N LEU A 76 -1.84 13.07 5.55
CA LEU A 76 -0.72 12.37 6.18
C LEU A 76 0.15 13.33 6.99
N LEU A 77 0.58 14.43 6.37
CA LEU A 77 1.41 15.46 7.04
C LEU A 77 0.70 16.18 8.20
N ARG A 78 -0.64 16.17 8.24
CA ARG A 78 -1.42 16.76 9.34
C ARG A 78 -1.62 15.79 10.50
N GLN A 79 -1.77 14.50 10.22
CA GLN A 79 -2.13 13.48 11.22
C GLN A 79 -0.90 12.73 11.76
N PHE A 80 0.17 12.62 10.97
CA PHE A 80 1.37 11.84 11.26
C PHE A 80 2.63 12.71 10.99
N PRO A 81 2.99 13.60 11.94
CA PRO A 81 4.17 14.46 11.82
C PRO A 81 5.49 13.71 12.05
#